data_AF-A0A3R6UWG6-F1
#
_entry.id   AF-A0A3R6UWG6-F1
#
_cell.length_a   1.000
_cell.length_b   1.000
_cell.length_c   1.000
_cell.angle_alpha   90.00
_cell.angle_beta   90.00
_cell.angle_gamma   90.00
#
_symmetry.space_group_name_H-M   'P 1'
#
loop_
_entity.id
_entity.type
_entity.pdbx_description
1 polymer ?
#
loop_
_entity_poly.entity_id
_entity_poly.type
_entity_poly.pdbx_seq_one_letter_code
_entity_poly.pdbx_strand_id
1 'polypeptide(L)' 'MQELKIYRCEFCGTTYSTKIKCQDCERGHRKPRDMKPSKYIPISQDKTGYPIYIDIEMDNGKTVRYERRKEIM' A
#
# COMPACT_ATOMS: atom_id res chain seq x y z
N MET A 1 -7.94 9.51 37.67
CA MET A 1 -7.93 9.55 36.20
C MET A 1 -6.57 10.06 35.76
N GLN A 2 -5.87 9.37 34.87
CA GLN A 2 -4.54 9.76 34.40
C GLN A 2 -4.58 9.99 32.88
N GLU A 3 -4.03 11.11 32.44
CA GLU A 3 -3.95 11.48 31.03
C GLU A 3 -2.66 10.91 30.41
N LEU A 4 -2.78 10.36 29.21
CA LEU A 4 -1.69 9.76 28.46
C LEU A 4 -1.51 10.48 27.14
N LYS A 5 -0.28 10.90 26.85
CA LYS A 5 0.08 11.46 25.54
C LYS A 5 0.45 10.33 24.58
N ILE A 6 -0.37 10.14 23.55
CA ILE A 6 -0.09 9.23 22.43
C ILE A 6 0.11 10.02 21.15
N TYR A 7 0.88 9.46 20.23
CA TYR A 7 1.13 10.01 18.90
C TYR A 7 0.44 9.12 17.88
N ARG A 8 -0.15 9.68 16.83
CA ARG A 8 -0.88 8.92 15.81
C ARG A 8 -0.33 9.25 14.43
N CYS A 9 0.04 8.24 13.66
CA CYS A 9 0.54 8.41 12.30
C CYS A 9 -0.59 8.95 11.41
N GLU A 10 -0.31 10.00 10.64
CA GLU A 10 -1.30 10.61 9.75
C GLU A 10 -1.62 9.73 8.51
N PHE A 11 -0.73 8.81 8.13
CA PHE A 11 -0.92 7.96 6.95
C PHE A 11 -1.71 6.68 7.23
N CYS A 12 -1.39 5.98 8.32
CA CYS A 12 -1.99 4.67 8.63
C CYS A 12 -2.84 4.67 9.91
N GLY A 13 -2.83 5.78 10.67
CA GLY A 13 -3.62 5.91 11.90
C GLY A 13 -3.12 5.10 13.09
N THR A 14 -2.00 4.35 12.96
CA THR A 14 -1.39 3.61 14.07
C THR A 14 -0.91 4.55 15.16
N THR A 15 -1.17 4.19 16.42
CA THR A 15 -0.79 4.96 17.59
C THR A 15 0.51 4.46 18.20
N TYR A 16 1.35 5.39 18.65
CA TYR A 16 2.66 5.16 19.24
C TYR A 16 2.78 5.88 20.59
N SER A 17 3.54 5.28 21.51
CA SER A 17 3.88 5.91 22.79
C SER A 17 4.91 7.03 22.68
N THR A 18 5.68 7.07 21.58
CA THR A 18 6.73 8.08 21.37
C THR A 18 6.63 8.74 20.00
N LYS A 19 7.00 10.02 19.96
CA LYS A 19 7.00 10.83 18.73
C LYS A 19 7.95 10.24 17.67
N ILE A 20 9.14 9.81 18.09
CA ILE A 20 10.17 9.27 17.18
C ILE A 20 9.64 8.07 16.40
N LYS A 21 9.01 7.10 17.09
CA LYS A 21 8.42 5.92 16.44
C LYS A 21 7.30 6.29 15.45
N CYS A 22 6.50 7.29 15.79
CA CYS A 22 5.46 7.82 14.89
C CYS A 22 6.09 8.44 13.63
N GLN A 23 7.13 9.25 13.80
CA GLN A 23 7.86 9.87 12.68
C GLN A 23 8.57 8.83 11.81
N ASP A 24 9.14 7.78 12.40
CA ASP A 24 9.75 6.68 11.66
C ASP A 24 8.72 5.92 10.82
N CYS A 25 7.51 5.72 11.35
CA CYS A 25 6.39 5.16 10.59
C CYS A 25 6.02 6.06 9.40
N GLU A 26 5.83 7.35 9.64
CA GLU A 26 5.48 8.33 8.61
C GLU A 26 6.53 8.40 7.49
N ARG A 27 7.82 8.40 7.86
CA ARG A 27 8.95 8.38 6.91
C ARG A 27 9.10 7.05 6.18
N GLY A 28 8.65 5.95 6.79
CA GLY A 28 8.68 4.62 6.21
C GLY A 28 7.60 4.39 5.15
N HIS A 29 6.48 5.11 5.24
CA HIS A 29 5.41 5.00 4.25
C HIS A 29 5.86 5.53 2.89
N ARG A 30 5.73 4.65 1.88
CA ARG A 30 6.03 4.96 0.48
C ARG A 30 4.75 5.23 -0.26
N LYS A 31 4.70 6.36 -0.97
CA LYS A 31 3.54 6.72 -1.78
C LYS A 31 3.67 6.16 -3.18
N PRO A 32 2.58 5.64 -3.78
CA PRO A 32 2.58 5.31 -5.19
C PRO A 32 2.72 6.60 -6.02
N ARG A 33 3.56 6.56 -7.04
CA ARG A 33 3.86 7.70 -7.92
C ARG A 33 3.22 7.51 -9.30
N ASP A 34 3.38 6.34 -9.89
CA ASP A 34 2.95 6.08 -11.26
C ASP A 34 2.59 4.60 -11.48
N MET A 35 1.66 4.33 -12.38
CA MET A 35 1.30 2.96 -12.78
C MET A 35 2.08 2.57 -14.03
N LYS A 36 2.85 1.49 -13.93
CA LYS A 36 3.60 0.88 -15.03
C LYS A 36 2.76 -0.18 -15.77
N PRO A 37 3.24 -0.76 -16.88
CA PRO A 37 2.47 -1.68 -17.69
C PRO A 37 1.86 -2.82 -16.88
N SER A 38 0.57 -3.04 -17.05
CA SER A 38 -0.18 -4.10 -16.39
C SER A 38 -0.30 -5.33 -17.28
N LYS A 39 -0.43 -6.51 -16.65
CA LYS A 39 -0.61 -7.77 -17.40
C LYS A 39 -2.07 -8.21 -17.37
N TYR A 40 -2.62 -8.38 -18.55
CA TYR A 40 -3.95 -8.95 -18.77
C TYR A 40 -3.84 -10.39 -19.23
N ILE A 41 -4.90 -11.16 -18.96
CA ILE A 41 -5.12 -12.50 -19.51
C ILE A 41 -6.42 -12.51 -20.30
N PRO A 42 -6.62 -13.49 -21.20
CA PRO A 42 -7.85 -13.58 -21.98
C PRO A 42 -9.10 -13.68 -21.10
N ILE A 43 -10.21 -13.08 -21.56
CA ILE A 43 -11.53 -13.14 -20.89
C ILE A 43 -12.03 -14.58 -20.67
N SER A 44 -11.58 -15.52 -21.50
CA SER A 44 -11.88 -16.95 -21.33
C SER A 44 -11.25 -17.56 -20.08
N GLN A 45 -10.14 -17.00 -19.59
CA GLN A 45 -9.48 -17.43 -18.35
C GLN A 45 -9.91 -16.61 -17.14
N ASP A 46 -10.22 -15.32 -17.35
CA ASP A 46 -10.72 -14.43 -16.32
C ASP A 46 -11.72 -13.43 -16.89
N LYS A 47 -13.00 -13.64 -16.55
CA LYS A 47 -14.13 -12.86 -17.06
C LYS A 47 -14.23 -11.46 -16.45
N THR A 48 -13.43 -11.13 -15.44
CA THR A 48 -13.49 -9.83 -14.78
C THR A 48 -12.91 -8.70 -15.63
N GLY A 49 -12.06 -9.02 -16.61
CA GLY A 49 -11.42 -8.03 -17.50
C GLY A 49 -10.34 -7.17 -16.84
N TYR A 50 -10.06 -7.39 -15.54
CA TYR A 50 -9.01 -6.68 -14.82
C TYR A 50 -7.64 -7.34 -15.02
N PRO A 51 -6.54 -6.58 -14.89
CA PRO A 51 -5.21 -7.17 -14.93
C PRO A 51 -4.99 -8.19 -13.79
N ILE A 52 -4.13 -9.17 -14.04
CA ILE A 52 -3.72 -10.14 -13.02
C ILE A 52 -2.71 -9.53 -12.04
N TYR A 53 -1.91 -8.57 -12.52
CA TYR A 53 -1.05 -7.76 -11.68
C TYR A 53 -0.84 -6.38 -12.29
N ILE A 54 -0.53 -5.42 -11.41
CA ILE A 54 -0.10 -4.08 -11.74
C ILE A 54 1.29 -3.85 -11.17
N ASP A 55 2.13 -3.16 -11.92
CA ASP A 55 3.43 -2.70 -11.45
C ASP A 55 3.30 -1.21 -11.10
N ILE A 56 3.66 -0.82 -9.87
CA ILE A 56 3.53 0.55 -9.37
C ILE A 56 4.91 1.09 -9.03
N GLU A 57 5.27 2.22 -9.61
CA GLU A 57 6.45 2.99 -9.21
C GLU A 57 6.14 3.74 -7.92
N MET A 58 6.98 3.58 -6.92
CA MET A 58 6.86 4.24 -5.61
C MET A 58 7.71 5.52 -5.58
N ASP A 59 7.48 6.39 -4.60
CA ASP A 59 8.21 7.66 -4.43
C ASP A 59 9.74 7.53 -4.32
N ASN A 60 10.23 6.34 -3.93
CA ASN A 60 11.64 6.01 -3.82
C ASN A 60 12.26 5.52 -5.15
N GLY A 61 11.50 5.58 -6.25
CA GLY A 61 11.91 5.13 -7.58
C GLY A 61 11.89 3.60 -7.77
N LYS A 62 11.51 2.82 -6.76
CA LYS A 62 11.36 1.36 -6.91
C LYS A 62 10.01 1.04 -7.52
N THR A 63 9.97 0.01 -8.36
CA THR A 63 8.72 -0.56 -8.86
C THR A 63 8.35 -1.79 -8.02
N VAL A 64 7.10 -1.85 -7.57
CA VAL A 64 6.56 -2.96 -6.79
C VAL A 64 5.37 -3.56 -7.52
N ARG A 65 5.35 -4.89 -7.63
CA ARG A 65 4.24 -5.64 -8.23
C ARG A 65 3.15 -5.93 -7.20
N TYR A 66 1.91 -5.60 -7.56
CA TYR A 66 0.73 -5.97 -6.81
C TYR A 66 -0.08 -6.97 -7.63
N GLU A 67 -0.16 -8.20 -7.12
CA GLU A 67 -0.98 -9.25 -7.72
C GLU A 67 -2.38 -9.21 -7.15
N ARG A 68 -3.38 -9.29 -8.04
CA ARG A 68 -4.77 -9.38 -7.62
C ARG A 68 -5.01 -10.77 -7.03
N ARG A 69 -5.39 -10.83 -5.75
CA ARG A 69 -5.86 -12.09 -5.16
C ARG A 69 -7.20 -12.45 -5.80
N LYS A 70 -7.33 -13.68 -6.28
CA LYS A 70 -8.62 -14.22 -6.71
C LYS A 70 -9.49 -14.39 -5.47
N GLU A 71 -10.68 -13.81 -5.47
CA GLU A 71 -11.70 -14.13 -4.48
C GLU A 71 -12.04 -15.61 -4.63
N ILE A 72 -11.69 -16.42 -3.63
CA ILE A 72 -12.14 -17.81 -3.55
C ILE A 72 -13.55 -17.73 -3.00
N MET A 73 -14.53 -17.91 -3.89
CA MET A 73 -15.94 -18.09 -3.53
C MET A 73 -16.19 -19.51 -3.03
#